data_AF-A0A7C0WC05-F1
#
_entry.id   AF-A0A7C0WC05-F1
#
_cell.length_a   1.000
_cell.length_b   1.000
_cell.length_c   1.000
_cell.angle_alpha   90.00
_cell.angle_beta   90.00
_cell.angle_gamma   90.00
#
_symmetry.space_group_name_H-M   'P 1'
#
loop_
_entity.id
_entity.type
_entity.pdbx_description
1 polymer ?
#
loop_
_entity_poly.entity_id
_entity_poly.type
_entity_poly.pdbx_seq_one_letter_code
_entity_poly.pdbx_strand_id
1 'polypeptide(L)'
;MVVQQPLKNISIDDAIYSTQTNCCTGSYYYVAGWRHPVYPTRIYGAQVKIKTRYGKLCGQGIEATPTHACAYVSIEQNYGLGGIWFAQVGYIKMRRDGDTSYFYGKYFEVDGTDWFRMEDSICADLSCANIPQQGETHSYMIYLDKNTGSWSAYYDNANFYSYLVYDDIWTIGGNRTQCSGEIYSKESDIPGTQGDPCVFSEYEVDTLGLFGPDFISAGLEDSTLGTSDTCEWGYKYINSSEFEIWDKKPLP
;
A
#
# COMPACT_ATOMS: atom_id res chain seq x y z
N MET A 1 -12.27 -13.43 -38.54
CA MET A 1 -11.29 -12.37 -38.25
C MET A 1 -11.96 -11.44 -37.24
N VAL A 2 -11.70 -11.65 -35.95
CA VAL A 2 -12.33 -10.85 -34.88
C VAL A 2 -11.46 -9.62 -34.70
N VAL A 3 -11.99 -8.47 -35.06
CA VAL A 3 -11.35 -7.17 -34.81
C VAL A 3 -11.43 -6.94 -33.30
N GLN A 4 -10.31 -7.08 -32.59
CA GLN A 4 -10.21 -6.58 -31.22
C GLN A 4 -10.47 -5.08 -31.25
N GLN A 5 -11.59 -4.64 -30.67
CA GLN A 5 -11.76 -3.23 -30.36
C GLN A 5 -10.72 -2.85 -29.29
N PRO A 6 -10.02 -1.71 -29.41
CA PRO A 6 -9.15 -1.24 -28.36
C PRO A 6 -9.97 -1.08 -27.08
N LEU A 7 -9.49 -1.68 -26.00
CA LEU A 7 -10.02 -1.47 -24.67
C LEU A 7 -10.05 0.03 -24.42
N LYS A 8 -11.25 0.57 -24.23
CA LYS A 8 -11.47 1.96 -23.84
C LYS A 8 -10.73 2.15 -22.52
N ASN A 9 -9.74 3.06 -22.50
CA ASN A 9 -9.08 3.49 -21.28
C ASN A 9 -10.16 3.92 -20.28
N ILE A 10 -10.40 3.09 -19.26
CA ILE A 10 -11.19 3.46 -18.10
C ILE A 10 -10.27 4.38 -17.30
N SER A 11 -10.52 5.69 -17.34
CA SER A 11 -9.85 6.61 -16.42
C SER A 11 -10.28 6.26 -15.00
N ILE A 12 -9.38 6.48 -14.04
CA ILE A 12 -9.51 6.12 -12.63
C ILE A 12 -10.62 6.92 -11.90
N ASP A 13 -11.42 7.70 -12.63
CA ASP A 13 -12.31 8.71 -12.05
C ASP A 13 -13.66 8.18 -11.53
N ASP A 14 -14.11 6.97 -11.89
CA ASP A 14 -15.55 6.66 -11.78
C ASP A 14 -16.00 5.74 -10.62
N ALA A 15 -15.24 5.57 -9.53
CA ALA A 15 -15.81 4.80 -8.38
C ALA A 15 -15.38 5.16 -6.94
N ILE A 16 -14.34 5.98 -6.70
CA ILE A 16 -13.90 6.27 -5.31
C ILE A 16 -13.80 7.78 -4.98
N TYR A 17 -13.88 8.68 -5.97
CA TYR A 17 -13.59 10.12 -5.78
C TYR A 17 -14.83 11.04 -5.69
N SER A 18 -16.01 10.49 -5.40
CA SER A 18 -17.28 11.24 -5.37
C SER A 18 -17.84 11.38 -3.95
N THR A 19 -17.39 12.41 -3.22
CA THR A 19 -18.21 13.47 -2.61
C THR A 19 -17.39 14.25 -1.59
N GLN A 20 -17.38 15.56 -1.75
CA GLN A 20 -16.72 16.52 -0.87
C GLN A 20 -17.49 16.60 0.46
N THR A 21 -17.18 15.72 1.42
CA THR A 21 -17.74 15.77 2.78
C THR A 21 -16.84 16.50 3.76
N ASN A 22 -17.45 17.30 4.64
CA ASN A 22 -16.85 18.11 5.69
C ASN A 22 -15.62 17.47 6.36
N CYS A 23 -14.57 18.28 6.51
CA CYS A 23 -13.18 17.88 6.73
C CYS A 23 -12.86 17.13 8.04
N CYS A 24 -13.82 16.86 8.94
CA CYS A 24 -13.53 16.32 10.27
C CYS A 24 -14.57 15.32 10.82
N THR A 25 -15.56 14.85 10.05
CA THR A 25 -16.67 14.06 10.63
C THR A 25 -16.97 12.75 9.90
N GLY A 26 -15.97 12.07 9.37
CA GLY A 26 -16.17 10.71 8.87
C GLY A 26 -14.92 9.84 8.92
N SER A 27 -15.13 8.59 9.34
CA SER A 27 -14.21 7.49 9.16
C SER A 27 -14.09 7.21 7.66
N TYR A 28 -13.04 7.71 7.04
CA TYR A 28 -12.78 7.48 5.62
C TYR A 28 -11.35 6.97 5.47
N TYR A 29 -11.19 6.05 4.52
CA TYR A 29 -9.91 5.64 3.98
C TYR A 29 -9.50 6.69 2.97
N TYR A 30 -8.27 7.18 3.11
CA TYR A 30 -7.71 8.08 2.14
C TYR A 30 -6.39 7.47 1.64
N VAL A 31 -6.13 7.58 0.34
CA VAL A 31 -4.90 7.08 -0.32
C VAL A 31 -4.24 8.11 -1.24
N ALA A 32 -2.92 8.28 -1.15
CA ALA A 32 -2.13 8.99 -2.15
C ALA A 32 -1.04 8.05 -2.63
N GLY A 33 -0.93 7.91 -3.95
CA GLY A 33 -0.11 6.84 -4.48
C GLY A 33 -0.21 6.69 -5.97
N TRP A 34 0.55 5.72 -6.43
CA TRP A 34 0.63 5.30 -7.81
C TRP A 34 -0.01 3.92 -7.95
N ARG A 35 -0.77 3.70 -9.01
CA ARG A 35 -1.41 2.42 -9.29
C ARG A 35 -1.27 2.07 -10.75
N HIS A 36 -0.63 0.94 -11.05
CA HIS A 36 -0.47 0.50 -12.44
C HIS A 36 -1.83 0.21 -13.09
N PRO A 37 -1.97 0.38 -14.42
CA PRO A 37 -3.04 -0.28 -15.17
C PRO A 37 -3.02 -1.82 -15.00
N VAL A 38 -4.06 -2.51 -15.49
CA VAL A 38 -4.08 -3.98 -15.40
C VAL A 38 -2.98 -4.56 -16.30
N TYR A 39 -2.14 -5.43 -15.75
CA TYR A 39 -1.13 -6.16 -16.51
C TYR A 39 -1.79 -7.22 -17.41
N PRO A 40 -1.25 -7.45 -18.62
CA PRO A 40 -1.72 -8.53 -19.48
C PRO A 40 -1.36 -9.91 -18.91
N THR A 41 -0.38 -9.98 -18.01
CA THR A 41 0.08 -11.17 -17.31
C THR A 41 -0.16 -11.06 -15.81
N ARG A 42 -0.09 -12.18 -15.11
CA ARG A 42 -0.17 -12.21 -13.65
C ARG A 42 1.11 -11.68 -13.01
N ILE A 43 0.96 -11.10 -11.83
CA ILE A 43 2.04 -10.63 -10.97
C ILE A 43 2.11 -11.57 -9.78
N TYR A 44 3.32 -12.04 -9.50
CA TYR A 44 3.61 -12.96 -8.41
C TYR A 44 4.51 -12.32 -7.37
N GLY A 45 5.20 -11.23 -7.69
CA GLY A 45 5.97 -10.46 -6.74
C GLY A 45 5.96 -8.98 -7.05
N ALA A 46 6.10 -8.16 -6.03
CA ALA A 46 6.23 -6.72 -6.15
C ALA A 46 7.20 -6.23 -5.08
N GLN A 47 8.08 -5.31 -5.45
CA GLN A 47 9.03 -4.70 -4.53
C GLN A 47 9.14 -3.20 -4.75
N VAL A 48 9.41 -2.50 -3.66
CA VAL A 48 9.62 -1.06 -3.66
C VAL A 48 10.61 -0.68 -2.56
N LYS A 49 11.38 0.37 -2.79
CA LYS A 49 12.10 1.07 -1.73
C LYS A 49 11.25 2.22 -1.20
N ILE A 50 11.08 2.29 0.11
CA ILE A 50 10.32 3.37 0.75
C ILE A 50 11.22 4.10 1.74
N LYS A 51 11.33 5.42 1.58
CA LYS A 51 11.92 6.30 2.58
C LYS A 51 10.93 6.50 3.71
N THR A 52 11.22 5.89 4.86
CA THR A 52 10.30 5.79 6.00
C THR A 52 9.99 7.15 6.59
N ARG A 53 8.72 7.52 6.62
CA ARG A 53 8.19 8.71 7.25
C ARG A 53 6.93 8.35 8.00
N TYR A 54 7.05 8.16 9.30
CA TYR A 54 5.87 8.02 10.14
C TYR A 54 5.16 9.37 10.18
N GLY A 55 4.05 9.49 9.43
CA GLY A 55 3.16 10.66 9.49
C GLY A 55 2.82 11.01 10.94
N LYS A 56 2.38 12.23 11.19
CA LYS A 56 1.89 12.59 12.54
C LYS A 56 0.50 12.00 12.73
N LEU A 57 0.10 11.83 13.98
CA LEU A 57 -1.28 11.49 14.31
C LEU A 57 -1.83 12.68 15.08
N CYS A 58 -2.86 13.28 14.54
CA CYS A 58 -3.68 14.32 15.13
C CYS A 58 -4.36 13.79 16.39
N GLY A 59 -4.54 14.65 17.40
CA GLY A 59 -5.38 14.31 18.56
C GLY A 59 -4.60 13.79 19.77
N GLN A 60 -4.17 14.71 20.62
CA GLN A 60 -3.97 14.42 22.05
C GLN A 60 -5.28 14.70 22.78
N GLY A 61 -6.26 13.80 22.68
CA GLY A 61 -7.54 14.11 23.30
C GLY A 61 -8.66 13.11 23.10
N ILE A 62 -8.52 11.95 23.74
CA ILE A 62 -9.63 11.17 24.33
C ILE A 62 -10.58 10.43 23.36
N GLU A 63 -10.66 9.12 23.61
CA GLU A 63 -11.63 8.10 23.16
C GLU A 63 -11.43 7.39 21.79
N ALA A 64 -10.74 6.24 21.88
CA ALA A 64 -11.21 4.92 21.44
C ALA A 64 -11.60 4.71 19.97
N THR A 65 -10.83 5.26 19.02
CA THR A 65 -10.95 4.85 17.62
C THR A 65 -9.59 4.36 17.08
N PRO A 66 -9.52 3.14 16.51
CA PRO A 66 -8.29 2.66 15.88
C PRO A 66 -7.91 3.58 14.72
N THR A 67 -6.63 3.92 14.64
CA THR A 67 -6.11 4.84 13.63
C THR A 67 -4.77 4.33 13.11
N HIS A 68 -4.51 4.50 11.83
CA HIS A 68 -3.22 4.15 11.26
C HIS A 68 -2.82 5.04 10.10
N ALA A 69 -1.50 5.12 9.91
CA ALA A 69 -0.86 5.63 8.72
C ALA A 69 0.17 4.60 8.24
N CYS A 70 0.11 4.20 6.98
CA CYS A 70 1.05 3.26 6.39
C CYS A 70 1.56 3.76 5.03
N ALA A 71 2.66 3.18 4.60
CA ALA A 71 3.11 3.24 3.21
C ALA A 71 3.50 1.82 2.78
N TYR A 72 3.01 1.41 1.61
CA TYR A 72 3.14 0.03 1.15
C TYR A 72 3.28 -0.09 -0.36
N VAL A 73 3.72 -1.27 -0.79
CA VAL A 73 3.47 -1.85 -2.11
C VAL A 73 2.41 -2.94 -1.97
N SER A 74 1.51 -3.05 -2.94
CA SER A 74 0.51 -4.11 -3.03
C SER A 74 0.47 -4.77 -4.40
N ILE A 75 0.09 -6.04 -4.43
CA ILE A 75 -0.39 -6.77 -5.60
C ILE A 75 -1.88 -6.95 -5.43
N GLU A 76 -2.63 -6.67 -6.49
CA GLU A 76 -4.08 -6.62 -6.47
C GLU A 76 -4.69 -7.52 -7.55
N GLN A 77 -5.88 -8.03 -7.25
CA GLN A 77 -6.75 -8.73 -8.18
C GLN A 77 -8.17 -8.18 -8.09
N ASN A 78 -8.70 -7.74 -9.23
CA ASN A 78 -10.12 -7.38 -9.32
C ASN A 78 -11.00 -8.62 -9.13
N TYR A 79 -11.99 -8.51 -8.24
CA TYR A 79 -13.01 -9.51 -8.02
C TYR A 79 -14.40 -8.94 -8.30
N GLY A 80 -15.00 -9.38 -9.41
CA GLY A 80 -16.42 -9.17 -9.71
C GLY A 80 -16.92 -7.72 -9.57
N LEU A 81 -18.11 -7.56 -9.00
CA LEU A 81 -18.88 -6.31 -8.90
C LEU A 81 -18.32 -5.31 -7.85
N GLY A 82 -17.01 -5.06 -7.84
CA GLY A 82 -16.40 -3.93 -7.13
C GLY A 82 -15.48 -4.27 -5.95
N GLY A 83 -15.14 -5.54 -5.73
CA GLY A 83 -14.15 -5.94 -4.72
C GLY A 83 -12.73 -5.97 -5.29
N ILE A 84 -11.74 -5.60 -4.49
CA ILE A 84 -10.32 -5.76 -4.81
C ILE A 84 -9.73 -6.69 -3.75
N TRP A 85 -9.12 -7.77 -4.19
CA TRP A 85 -8.31 -8.63 -3.34
C TRP A 85 -6.88 -8.11 -3.42
N PHE A 86 -6.22 -7.92 -2.29
CA PHE A 86 -4.85 -7.43 -2.26
C PHE A 86 -3.94 -8.25 -1.34
N ALA A 87 -2.66 -8.25 -1.68
CA ALA A 87 -1.57 -8.71 -0.85
C ALA A 87 -0.57 -7.55 -0.79
N GLN A 88 -0.21 -7.06 0.39
CA GLN A 88 0.54 -5.83 0.54
C GLN A 88 1.58 -5.89 1.66
N VAL A 89 2.64 -5.08 1.51
CA VAL A 89 3.77 -5.03 2.43
C VAL A 89 4.33 -3.61 2.50
N GLY A 90 4.78 -3.19 3.68
CA GLY A 90 5.29 -1.85 3.90
C GLY A 90 5.68 -1.59 5.35
N TYR A 91 5.53 -0.33 5.78
CA TYR A 91 5.56 0.02 7.20
C TYR A 91 4.25 0.64 7.64
N ILE A 92 4.01 0.57 8.95
CA ILE A 92 2.83 1.12 9.58
C ILE A 92 3.19 1.85 10.87
N LYS A 93 2.44 2.91 11.13
CA LYS A 93 2.23 3.50 12.45
C LYS A 93 0.76 3.35 12.78
N MET A 94 0.43 2.75 13.93
CA MET A 94 -0.96 2.54 14.34
C MET A 94 -1.17 2.76 15.83
N ARG A 95 -2.41 3.05 16.21
CA ARG A 95 -2.94 2.96 17.57
C ARG A 95 -4.17 2.07 17.52
N ARG A 96 -4.17 1.00 18.32
CA ARG A 96 -5.32 0.09 18.40
C ARG A 96 -6.42 0.70 19.25
N ASP A 97 -7.61 0.12 19.15
CA ASP A 97 -8.69 0.51 20.06
C ASP A 97 -8.30 0.26 21.52
N GLY A 98 -8.65 1.20 22.39
CA GLY A 98 -8.29 1.18 23.81
C GLY A 98 -6.83 1.48 24.15
N ASP A 99 -5.91 1.51 23.17
CA ASP A 99 -4.49 1.80 23.41
C ASP A 99 -4.20 3.31 23.45
N THR A 100 -3.35 3.72 24.39
CA THR A 100 -2.84 5.11 24.49
C THR A 100 -1.50 5.31 23.78
N SER A 101 -0.83 4.21 23.44
CA SER A 101 0.50 4.19 22.85
C SER A 101 0.45 3.87 21.37
N TYR A 102 1.45 4.37 20.64
CA TYR A 102 1.63 4.06 19.24
C TYR A 102 2.52 2.85 19.03
N PHE A 103 2.16 2.09 18.00
CA PHE A 103 2.93 0.98 17.49
C PHE A 103 3.50 1.36 16.14
N TYR A 104 4.75 0.95 15.93
CA TYR A 104 5.45 1.12 14.67
C TYR A 104 5.98 -0.24 14.26
N GLY A 105 6.00 -0.51 12.97
CA GLY A 105 6.58 -1.76 12.51
C GLY A 105 6.55 -1.92 11.01
N LYS A 106 7.12 -3.04 10.59
CA LYS A 106 6.87 -3.62 9.27
C LYS A 106 5.39 -4.00 9.20
N TYR A 107 4.86 -4.06 8.01
CA TYR A 107 3.45 -4.33 7.76
C TYR A 107 3.36 -5.31 6.61
N PHE A 108 2.48 -6.29 6.75
CA PHE A 108 2.10 -7.24 5.72
C PHE A 108 0.62 -7.56 5.91
N GLU A 109 -0.13 -7.60 4.84
CA GLU A 109 -1.55 -7.93 4.86
C GLU A 109 -1.92 -8.68 3.58
N VAL A 110 -2.76 -9.71 3.70
CA VAL A 110 -3.35 -10.42 2.56
C VAL A 110 -4.85 -10.52 2.84
N ASP A 111 -5.67 -9.98 1.95
CA ASP A 111 -7.13 -10.05 2.03
C ASP A 111 -7.61 -11.50 1.76
N GLY A 112 -8.68 -11.98 2.39
CA GLY A 112 -9.16 -13.37 2.26
C GLY A 112 -10.68 -13.50 2.42
N THR A 113 -11.26 -14.62 1.94
CA THR A 113 -12.72 -14.86 1.97
C THR A 113 -13.31 -15.08 3.35
N ASP A 114 -12.53 -15.58 4.29
CA ASP A 114 -12.92 -15.57 5.69
C ASP A 114 -12.72 -14.16 6.22
N TRP A 115 -13.71 -13.65 6.96
CA TRP A 115 -13.78 -12.35 7.64
C TRP A 115 -12.59 -12.07 8.60
N PHE A 116 -11.36 -12.17 8.12
CA PHE A 116 -10.14 -11.84 8.81
C PHE A 116 -10.06 -10.32 8.85
N ARG A 117 -10.65 -9.80 9.93
CA ARG A 117 -10.55 -8.40 10.31
C ARG A 117 -9.08 -8.01 10.34
N MET A 118 -8.79 -6.83 9.80
CA MET A 118 -7.52 -6.08 9.82
C MET A 118 -6.74 -6.12 11.16
N GLU A 119 -7.30 -6.65 12.25
CA GLU A 119 -6.63 -6.78 13.55
C GLU A 119 -5.77 -8.06 13.68
N ASP A 120 -6.08 -9.14 12.95
CA ASP A 120 -5.32 -10.41 12.98
C ASP A 120 -4.33 -10.55 11.82
N SER A 121 -4.54 -9.83 10.71
CA SER A 121 -3.71 -9.89 9.51
C SER A 121 -2.58 -8.86 9.48
N ILE A 122 -2.63 -7.81 10.33
CA ILE A 122 -1.45 -6.98 10.62
C ILE A 122 -0.51 -7.82 11.48
N CYS A 123 0.25 -8.71 10.84
CA CYS A 123 1.53 -9.13 11.37
C CYS A 123 2.52 -7.99 11.19
N ALA A 124 2.25 -6.91 11.93
CA ALA A 124 3.34 -6.08 12.36
C ALA A 124 4.18 -6.95 13.27
N ASP A 125 5.38 -7.31 12.81
CA ASP A 125 6.45 -7.70 13.71
C ASP A 125 6.73 -6.46 14.60
N LEU A 126 5.89 -6.31 15.62
CA LEU A 126 5.93 -5.28 16.65
C LEU A 126 6.99 -5.61 17.69
N SER A 127 7.80 -6.66 17.48
CA SER A 127 9.01 -6.80 18.25
C SER A 127 9.86 -5.57 17.96
N CYS A 128 10.15 -4.78 19.00
CA CYS A 128 10.92 -3.55 18.91
C CYS A 128 12.34 -3.74 18.34
N ALA A 129 12.72 -4.96 17.97
CA ALA A 129 14.05 -5.31 17.50
C ALA A 129 14.36 -4.80 16.08
N ASN A 130 13.37 -4.49 15.23
CA ASN A 130 13.61 -4.09 13.83
C ASN A 130 12.52 -3.14 13.26
N ILE A 131 12.22 -2.04 13.98
CA ILE A 131 11.33 -1.00 13.47
C ILE A 131 12.06 -0.22 12.36
N PRO A 132 11.45 -0.02 11.16
CA PRO A 132 12.05 0.79 10.11
C PRO A 132 12.39 2.19 10.61
N GLN A 133 13.63 2.64 10.41
CA GLN A 133 14.08 3.88 11.02
C GLN A 133 13.53 5.08 10.25
N GLN A 134 12.90 6.03 10.95
CA GLN A 134 12.48 7.28 10.34
C GLN A 134 13.69 8.01 9.75
N GLY A 135 13.58 8.44 8.50
CA GLY A 135 14.73 9.01 7.79
C GLY A 135 15.26 8.10 6.70
N GLU A 136 15.27 6.79 6.95
CA GLU A 136 15.98 5.79 6.15
C GLU A 136 15.11 5.17 5.06
N THR A 137 15.77 4.65 4.02
CA THR A 137 15.15 3.95 2.91
C THR A 137 15.34 2.45 3.08
N HIS A 138 14.26 1.69 3.06
CA HIS A 138 14.28 0.24 3.18
C HIS A 138 13.56 -0.41 2.00
N SER A 139 13.96 -1.64 1.65
CA SER A 139 13.29 -2.45 0.64
C SER A 139 12.16 -3.25 1.26
N TYR A 140 10.98 -3.18 0.65
CA TYR A 140 9.81 -3.98 0.99
C TYR A 140 9.43 -4.82 -0.22
N MET A 141 9.30 -6.12 -0.03
CA MET A 141 8.94 -7.03 -1.11
C MET A 141 7.89 -8.03 -0.64
N ILE A 142 6.91 -8.26 -1.50
CA ILE A 142 5.90 -9.30 -1.36
C ILE A 142 6.02 -10.28 -2.51
N TYR A 143 5.89 -11.57 -2.23
CA TYR A 143 6.08 -12.62 -3.22
C TYR A 143 5.19 -13.83 -2.97
N LEU A 144 4.64 -14.42 -4.02
CA LEU A 144 3.85 -15.64 -4.04
C LEU A 144 4.70 -16.82 -4.55
N ASP A 145 4.93 -17.80 -3.69
CA ASP A 145 5.37 -19.12 -4.14
C ASP A 145 4.18 -19.91 -4.71
N LYS A 146 4.08 -19.91 -6.05
CA LYS A 146 3.03 -20.61 -6.80
C LYS A 146 2.96 -22.11 -6.54
N ASN A 147 4.05 -22.74 -6.09
CA ASN A 147 4.04 -24.18 -5.83
C ASN A 147 3.35 -24.53 -4.52
N THR A 148 3.41 -23.61 -3.55
CA THR A 148 2.85 -23.80 -2.22
C THR A 148 1.59 -22.98 -1.98
N GLY A 149 1.34 -21.92 -2.76
CA GLY A 149 0.29 -20.95 -2.48
C GLY A 149 0.64 -20.01 -1.31
N SER A 150 1.92 -19.94 -0.92
CA SER A 150 2.37 -19.12 0.19
C SER A 150 2.77 -17.72 -0.28
N TRP A 151 2.18 -16.70 0.35
CA TRP A 151 2.64 -15.33 0.25
C TRP A 151 3.69 -15.05 1.31
N SER A 152 4.78 -14.40 0.94
CA SER A 152 5.90 -14.09 1.80
C SER A 152 6.25 -12.62 1.74
N ALA A 153 6.56 -12.05 2.90
CA ALA A 153 6.93 -10.66 3.09
C ALA A 153 8.40 -10.53 3.45
N TYR A 154 9.09 -9.61 2.80
CA TYR A 154 10.51 -9.38 2.96
C TYR A 154 10.77 -7.91 3.26
N TYR A 155 11.73 -7.68 4.14
CA TYR A 155 12.23 -6.37 4.56
C TYR A 155 13.75 -6.39 4.46
N ASP A 156 14.33 -5.49 3.67
CA ASP A 156 15.77 -5.45 3.37
C ASP A 156 16.30 -6.85 2.94
N ASN A 157 15.54 -7.52 2.09
CA ASN A 157 15.77 -8.88 1.56
C ASN A 157 15.67 -10.02 2.60
N ALA A 158 15.35 -9.74 3.86
CA ALA A 158 15.09 -10.76 4.87
C ALA A 158 13.60 -11.09 4.92
N ASN A 159 13.26 -12.38 4.78
CA ASN A 159 11.89 -12.84 5.03
C ASN A 159 11.56 -12.59 6.50
N PHE A 160 10.49 -11.83 6.76
CA PHE A 160 10.01 -11.60 8.13
C PHE A 160 8.64 -12.24 8.38
N TYR A 161 7.93 -12.64 7.33
CA TYR A 161 6.64 -13.30 7.46
C TYR A 161 6.32 -14.16 6.23
N SER A 162 5.58 -15.23 6.45
CA SER A 162 5.00 -16.05 5.39
C SER A 162 3.62 -16.54 5.80
N TYR A 163 2.67 -16.46 4.88
CA TYR A 163 1.28 -16.83 5.05
C TYR A 163 0.87 -17.80 3.95
N LEU A 164 0.50 -19.02 4.35
CA LEU A 164 -0.06 -20.01 3.45
C LEU A 164 -1.53 -19.66 3.20
N VAL A 165 -1.88 -19.30 1.97
CA VAL A 165 -3.28 -19.04 1.63
C VAL A 165 -3.96 -20.35 1.27
N TYR A 166 -5.12 -20.61 1.88
CA TYR A 166 -5.95 -21.77 1.59
C TYR A 166 -7.00 -21.49 0.50
N ASP A 167 -7.15 -20.24 0.08
CA ASP A 167 -8.06 -19.82 -0.98
C ASP A 167 -7.39 -19.89 -2.36
N ASP A 168 -8.03 -20.63 -3.27
CA ASP A 168 -7.57 -20.81 -4.65
C ASP A 168 -7.33 -19.47 -5.38
N ILE A 169 -8.06 -18.41 -5.03
CA ILE A 169 -7.95 -17.09 -5.69
C ILE A 169 -6.55 -16.48 -5.50
N TRP A 170 -5.87 -16.76 -4.39
CA TRP A 170 -4.53 -16.23 -4.14
C TRP A 170 -3.39 -17.12 -4.61
N THR A 171 -3.68 -18.33 -5.09
CA THR A 171 -2.65 -19.23 -5.65
C THR A 171 -2.22 -18.81 -7.06
N ILE A 172 -2.95 -17.90 -7.71
CA ILE A 172 -2.75 -17.51 -9.12
C ILE A 172 -2.10 -16.13 -9.33
N GLY A 173 -1.82 -15.39 -8.26
CA GLY A 173 -1.22 -14.04 -8.31
C GLY A 173 -2.18 -12.94 -8.77
N GLY A 174 -1.76 -11.68 -8.62
CA GLY A 174 -2.56 -10.51 -8.99
C GLY A 174 -2.47 -10.15 -10.46
N ASN A 175 -3.17 -9.09 -10.87
CA ASN A 175 -3.09 -8.51 -12.21
C ASN A 175 -2.84 -7.01 -12.19
N ARG A 176 -2.59 -6.44 -11.01
CA ARG A 176 -2.28 -5.03 -10.81
C ARG A 176 -1.34 -4.90 -9.62
N THR A 177 -0.61 -3.80 -9.56
CA THR A 177 0.28 -3.49 -8.46
C THR A 177 0.17 -1.99 -8.12
N GLN A 178 0.31 -1.62 -6.85
CA GLN A 178 0.14 -0.26 -6.37
C GLN A 178 1.21 0.07 -5.31
N CYS A 179 1.61 1.34 -5.25
CA CYS A 179 2.36 1.91 -4.15
C CYS A 179 1.55 3.05 -3.56
N SER A 180 1.28 3.03 -2.26
CA SER A 180 0.44 4.06 -1.64
C SER A 180 0.92 4.41 -0.25
N GLY A 181 0.74 5.67 0.11
CA GLY A 181 0.50 6.06 1.50
C GLY A 181 -1.00 6.00 1.77
N GLU A 182 -1.37 5.46 2.92
CA GLU A 182 -2.77 5.32 3.32
C GLU A 182 -2.94 5.75 4.77
N ILE A 183 -4.10 6.36 5.04
CA ILE A 183 -4.55 6.59 6.40
C ILE A 183 -5.95 6.03 6.61
N TYR A 184 -6.17 5.55 7.82
CA TYR A 184 -7.48 5.25 8.34
C TYR A 184 -7.79 6.25 9.44
N SER A 185 -8.81 7.09 9.20
CA SER A 185 -9.18 8.32 9.95
C SER A 185 -8.32 9.55 9.63
N LYS A 186 -8.97 10.71 9.42
CA LYS A 186 -8.31 12.03 9.28
C LYS A 186 -7.59 12.49 10.55
N GLU A 187 -7.75 11.76 11.66
CA GLU A 187 -6.87 11.92 12.83
C GLU A 187 -5.44 11.40 12.56
N SER A 188 -5.18 10.87 11.38
CA SER A 188 -3.85 10.53 10.92
C SER A 188 -3.40 11.45 9.80
N ASP A 189 -2.12 11.81 9.80
CA ASP A 189 -1.44 12.41 8.65
C ASP A 189 -0.82 11.30 7.80
N ILE A 190 -0.74 11.56 6.49
CA ILE A 190 -0.02 10.67 5.57
C ILE A 190 1.49 10.68 5.89
N PRO A 191 2.24 9.64 5.51
CA PRO A 191 3.69 9.70 5.54
C PRO A 191 4.32 10.92 4.86
N GLY A 192 5.14 11.64 5.63
CA GLY A 192 5.97 12.75 5.13
C GLY A 192 5.32 14.13 5.18
N THR A 193 6.11 15.15 4.91
CA THR A 193 5.69 16.57 4.83
C THR A 193 6.23 17.22 3.57
N GLN A 194 5.72 18.38 3.16
CA GLN A 194 6.24 19.06 1.96
C GLN A 194 7.76 19.28 1.98
N GLY A 195 8.33 19.56 3.16
CA GLY A 195 9.78 19.75 3.33
C GLY A 195 10.57 18.45 3.50
N ASP A 196 9.89 17.33 3.74
CA ASP A 196 10.50 16.01 3.95
C ASP A 196 9.50 14.90 3.56
N PRO A 197 9.31 14.65 2.25
CA PRO A 197 8.27 13.77 1.77
C PRO A 197 8.58 12.29 2.03
N CYS A 198 7.55 11.45 1.97
CA CYS A 198 7.73 10.01 1.82
C CYS A 198 8.04 9.71 0.35
N VAL A 199 9.14 9.01 0.11
CA VAL A 199 9.65 8.73 -1.23
C VAL A 199 9.49 7.24 -1.49
N PHE A 200 8.89 6.91 -2.63
CA PHE A 200 8.84 5.55 -3.17
C PHE A 200 9.79 5.51 -4.36
N SER A 201 10.70 4.54 -4.39
CA SER A 201 11.66 4.36 -5.47
C SER A 201 11.88 2.89 -5.84
N GLU A 202 12.53 2.65 -6.98
CA GLU A 202 12.92 1.30 -7.46
C GLU A 202 11.75 0.33 -7.46
N TYR A 203 10.67 0.74 -8.13
CA TYR A 203 9.45 -0.04 -8.16
C TYR A 203 9.47 -1.11 -9.25
N GLU A 204 9.38 -2.37 -8.81
CA GLU A 204 9.56 -3.51 -9.70
C GLU A 204 8.56 -4.63 -9.39
N VAL A 205 8.26 -5.43 -10.42
CA VAL A 205 7.34 -6.57 -10.34
C VAL A 205 7.97 -7.83 -10.93
N ASP A 206 7.57 -8.98 -10.40
CA ASP A 206 7.84 -10.29 -10.99
C ASP A 206 6.55 -10.83 -11.63
N THR A 207 6.59 -11.02 -12.95
CA THR A 207 5.49 -11.60 -13.75
C THR A 207 5.74 -13.06 -14.15
N LEU A 208 6.94 -13.58 -13.89
CA LEU A 208 7.33 -14.95 -14.17
C LEU A 208 7.10 -15.86 -12.96
N GLY A 209 7.04 -15.29 -11.75
CA GLY A 209 6.93 -16.03 -10.49
C GLY A 209 8.16 -16.89 -10.27
N LEU A 210 9.32 -16.27 -10.50
CA LEU A 210 10.66 -16.80 -10.28
C LEU A 210 11.30 -15.88 -9.23
N PHE A 211 11.23 -16.27 -7.96
CA PHE A 211 11.85 -15.53 -6.87
C PHE A 211 13.33 -15.28 -7.20
N GLY A 212 13.74 -14.01 -7.34
CA GLY A 212 15.12 -13.68 -7.71
C GLY A 212 15.25 -12.45 -8.61
N PRO A 213 16.35 -12.31 -9.36
CA PRO A 213 16.75 -11.06 -10.03
C PRO A 213 15.89 -10.66 -11.25
N ASP A 214 14.83 -11.40 -11.55
CA ASP A 214 14.00 -11.19 -12.74
C ASP A 214 12.87 -10.17 -12.53
N PHE A 215 12.96 -9.37 -11.46
CA PHE A 215 12.11 -8.20 -11.27
C PHE A 215 12.34 -7.22 -12.43
N ILE A 216 11.24 -6.76 -13.02
CA ILE A 216 11.24 -5.75 -14.07
C ILE A 216 10.64 -4.47 -13.53
N SER A 217 11.08 -3.33 -14.07
CA SER A 217 10.45 -2.06 -13.76
C SER A 217 8.95 -2.16 -13.99
N ALA A 218 8.19 -1.71 -12.99
CA ALA A 218 6.75 -1.76 -13.05
C ALA A 218 6.14 -0.60 -13.85
N GLY A 219 6.96 0.29 -14.42
CA GLY A 219 6.50 1.30 -15.39
C GLY A 219 5.75 2.46 -14.74
N LEU A 220 6.39 3.18 -13.81
CA LEU A 220 5.76 4.32 -13.16
C LEU A 220 5.48 5.45 -14.16
N GLU A 221 4.22 5.89 -14.23
CA GLU A 221 3.79 6.98 -15.10
C GLU A 221 3.07 8.07 -14.29
N ASP A 222 3.33 9.33 -14.62
CA ASP A 222 2.72 10.49 -13.97
C ASP A 222 1.19 10.45 -14.02
N SER A 223 0.61 9.99 -15.15
CA SER A 223 -0.84 9.91 -15.35
C SER A 223 -1.58 8.96 -14.41
N THR A 224 -0.84 8.12 -13.70
CA THR A 224 -1.35 7.08 -12.78
C THR A 224 -1.06 7.40 -11.31
N LEU A 225 -0.48 8.57 -11.04
CA LEU A 225 -0.23 9.11 -9.70
C LEU A 225 -1.39 10.02 -9.29
N GLY A 226 -1.90 9.85 -8.07
CA GLY A 226 -3.06 10.62 -7.60
C GLY A 226 -3.26 10.60 -6.10
N THR A 227 -4.34 11.25 -5.67
CA THR A 227 -4.73 11.42 -4.26
C THR A 227 -6.24 11.50 -4.13
N SER A 228 -6.81 10.86 -3.10
CA SER A 228 -8.23 11.00 -2.73
C SER A 228 -8.58 12.32 -2.05
N ASP A 229 -7.59 13.10 -1.64
CA ASP A 229 -7.78 14.44 -1.08
C ASP A 229 -6.67 15.39 -1.57
N THR A 230 -6.93 16.11 -2.67
CA THR A 230 -5.96 17.08 -3.21
C THR A 230 -5.80 18.32 -2.33
N CYS A 231 -6.69 18.55 -1.36
CA CYS A 231 -6.62 19.70 -0.47
C CYS A 231 -5.72 19.44 0.74
N GLU A 232 -5.63 18.19 1.19
CA GLU A 232 -4.73 17.79 2.27
C GLU A 232 -3.42 17.24 1.74
N TRP A 233 -3.39 16.61 0.56
CA TRP A 233 -2.23 15.81 0.16
C TRP A 233 -1.57 16.28 -1.11
N GLY A 234 -0.25 16.20 -1.10
CA GLY A 234 0.58 16.43 -2.26
C GLY A 234 1.21 15.13 -2.74
N TYR A 235 1.46 15.10 -4.03
CA TYR A 235 2.24 14.08 -4.67
C TYR A 235 3.08 14.73 -5.77
N LYS A 236 4.18 14.07 -6.14
CA LYS A 236 5.04 14.53 -7.21
C LYS A 236 5.68 13.35 -7.92
N TYR A 237 5.45 13.28 -9.23
CA TYR A 237 6.20 12.40 -10.10
C TYR A 237 7.63 12.92 -10.26
N ILE A 238 8.63 12.06 -10.04
CA ILE A 238 10.04 12.41 -10.25
C ILE A 238 10.53 11.79 -11.55
N ASN A 239 10.37 10.48 -11.71
CA ASN A 239 10.75 9.72 -12.90
C ASN A 239 10.02 8.36 -12.94
N SER A 240 10.34 7.52 -13.92
CA SER A 240 9.69 6.21 -14.15
C SER A 240 9.93 5.16 -13.07
N SER A 241 10.68 5.49 -12.03
CA SER A 241 11.00 4.63 -10.90
C SER A 241 10.82 5.32 -9.56
N GLU A 242 10.40 6.58 -9.51
CA GLU A 242 10.35 7.36 -8.26
C GLU A 242 9.21 8.39 -8.24
N PHE A 243 8.54 8.45 -7.09
CA PHE A 243 7.56 9.49 -6.76
C PHE A 243 7.58 9.83 -5.27
N GLU A 244 7.00 10.98 -4.96
CA GLU A 244 6.88 11.49 -3.60
C GLU A 244 5.40 11.67 -3.25
N ILE A 245 5.06 11.45 -1.98
CA ILE A 245 3.80 11.89 -1.38
C ILE A 245 4.09 12.61 -0.06
N TRP A 246 3.20 13.53 0.31
CA TRP A 246 3.33 14.25 1.57
C TRP A 246 2.01 14.84 2.05
N ASP A 247 1.97 15.13 3.35
CA ASP A 247 0.96 15.99 3.94
C ASP A 247 1.23 17.47 3.64
N LYS A 248 0.27 18.16 3.01
CA LYS A 248 0.35 19.62 2.75
C LYS A 248 0.09 20.44 4.00
N LYS A 249 -0.64 19.91 4.97
CA LYS A 249 -0.99 20.56 6.22
C LYS A 249 -0.64 19.64 7.40
N PRO A 250 0.66 19.27 7.52
CA PRO A 250 1.07 18.39 8.60
C PRO A 250 0.69 19.06 9.91
N LEU A 251 0.05 18.30 10.79
CA LEU A 251 -0.32 18.89 12.07
C LEU A 251 0.92 19.25 12.89
N PRO A 252 0.84 20.23 13.81
CA PRO A 252 1.94 20.61 14.68
C PRO A 252 2.54 19.44 15.46
#